data_AF-W9CU16-F1
#
_entry.id   AF-W9CU16-F1
#
_cell.length_a   1.000
_cell.length_b   1.000
_cell.length_c   1.000
_cell.angle_alpha   90.00
_cell.angle_beta   90.00
_cell.angle_gamma   90.00
#
_symmetry.space_group_name_H-M   'P 1'
#
loop_
_entity.id
_entity.type
_entity.pdbx_description
1 polymer ?
#
loop_
_entity_poly.entity_id
_entity_poly.type
_entity_poly.pdbx_seq_one_letter_code
_entity_poly.pdbx_strand_id
1 'polypeptide(L)'
;MYSSLPDSYSTLPFQHIRVSHVPESSPTPTPIILVTLYRPGKHNAFTETMADDLEIAFDLLSLDPKVKCIVITGHGKMFCPGADLEAGLSYENDTALTHRDAGGRVALAIHRCTKPTIAAINGSAVGVGITKLANDVVKNTSAVSTAIMRDLMWRGPSTAEETHLLDSKILLELFGGEDKKEGIKSFMDKRDPEFKGNMQDNAPSVWPWWKPIDTKPPFTTEELTQRLKIIGVESGKAKL
;
A
#
# COMPACT_ATOMS: atom_id res chain seq x y z
N MET A 1 -13.43 -18.75 12.04
CA MET A 1 -14.18 -17.55 11.60
C MET A 1 -13.73 -16.37 12.46
N TYR A 2 -12.86 -15.51 11.93
CA TYR A 2 -12.62 -14.16 12.48
C TYR A 2 -13.73 -13.26 11.93
N SER A 3 -14.41 -12.46 12.77
CA SER A 3 -15.63 -11.76 12.38
C SER A 3 -15.46 -10.27 12.07
N SER A 4 -14.27 -9.70 12.22
CA SER A 4 -14.00 -8.24 12.08
C SER A 4 -12.49 -7.89 12.15
N LEU A 5 -12.11 -6.61 12.09
CA LEU A 5 -10.72 -6.09 12.00
C LEU A 5 -10.19 -5.59 13.36
N PRO A 6 -8.87 -5.54 13.61
CA PRO A 6 -8.31 -5.13 14.91
C PRO A 6 -8.83 -3.77 15.40
N ASP A 7 -9.16 -3.69 16.70
CA ASP A 7 -9.55 -2.45 17.38
C ASP A 7 -8.47 -1.35 17.32
N SER A 8 -7.20 -1.75 17.17
CA SER A 8 -6.04 -0.90 17.00
C SER A 8 -4.92 -1.62 16.26
N TYR A 9 -4.23 -0.89 15.39
CA TYR A 9 -3.03 -1.41 14.71
C TYR A 9 -1.75 -1.21 15.52
N SER A 10 -1.75 -0.30 16.51
CA SER A 10 -0.55 0.02 17.30
C SER A 10 -0.17 -1.04 18.33
N THR A 11 -1.12 -1.92 18.66
CA THR A 11 -0.90 -3.03 19.60
C THR A 11 -0.48 -4.31 18.89
N LEU A 12 -0.39 -4.30 17.55
CA LEU A 12 -0.03 -5.51 16.82
C LEU A 12 1.46 -5.84 17.05
N PRO A 13 1.77 -7.11 17.33
CA PRO A 13 3.11 -7.59 17.72
C PRO A 13 4.12 -7.68 16.56
N PHE A 14 4.09 -6.72 15.63
CA PHE A 14 5.07 -6.65 14.55
C PHE A 14 6.49 -6.53 15.09
N GLN A 15 7.42 -7.27 14.51
CA GLN A 15 8.79 -7.35 15.03
C GLN A 15 9.65 -6.20 14.49
N HIS A 16 9.61 -5.99 13.17
CA HIS A 16 10.52 -5.09 12.44
C HIS A 16 9.85 -3.83 11.89
N ILE A 17 8.55 -3.69 12.08
CA ILE A 17 7.82 -2.44 11.84
C ILE A 17 7.07 -1.99 13.10
N ARG A 18 6.64 -0.74 13.12
CA ARG A 18 5.62 -0.22 14.03
C ARG A 18 4.50 0.38 13.20
N VAL A 19 3.26 0.20 13.65
CA VAL A 19 2.11 0.82 13.00
C VAL A 19 1.48 1.76 14.02
N SER A 20 1.18 2.99 13.63
CA SER A 20 0.53 3.96 14.50
C SER A 20 -0.58 4.70 13.78
N HIS A 21 -1.52 5.21 14.56
CA HIS A 21 -2.59 6.07 14.09
C HIS A 21 -2.09 7.51 13.94
N VAL A 22 -2.85 8.35 13.25
CA VAL A 22 -2.55 9.78 13.12
C VAL A 22 -3.77 10.58 13.58
N PRO A 23 -3.71 11.25 14.75
CA PRO A 23 -2.57 11.34 15.66
C PRO A 23 -2.28 10.02 16.40
N GLU A 24 -1.02 9.82 16.82
CA GLU A 24 -0.54 8.60 17.47
C GLU A 24 -1.28 8.29 18.79
N SER A 25 -1.80 9.32 19.45
CA SER A 25 -2.61 9.18 20.66
C SER A 25 -3.99 8.56 20.43
N SER A 26 -4.42 8.37 19.18
CA SER A 26 -5.73 7.81 18.89
C SER A 26 -5.79 6.34 19.33
N PRO A 27 -6.76 5.95 20.18
CA PRO A 27 -6.91 4.56 20.61
C PRO A 27 -7.46 3.64 19.52
N THR A 28 -8.03 4.21 18.45
CA THR A 28 -8.67 3.48 17.34
C THR A 28 -8.11 3.93 15.98
N PRO A 29 -8.22 3.09 14.94
CA PRO A 29 -7.81 3.42 13.59
C PRO A 29 -8.37 4.77 13.11
N THR A 30 -7.47 5.57 12.55
CA THR A 30 -7.78 6.86 11.92
C THR A 30 -7.72 6.71 10.39
N PRO A 31 -8.24 7.68 9.62
CA PRO A 31 -8.13 7.68 8.17
C PRO A 31 -6.70 7.57 7.63
N ILE A 32 -5.71 8.04 8.38
CA ILE A 32 -4.29 7.95 8.03
C ILE A 32 -3.61 7.00 9.02
N ILE A 33 -2.83 6.06 8.50
CA ILE A 33 -2.03 5.11 9.27
C ILE A 33 -0.56 5.27 8.92
N LEU A 34 0.30 5.34 9.92
CA LEU A 34 1.75 5.45 9.77
C LEU A 34 2.41 4.09 10.03
N VAL A 35 3.06 3.53 9.01
CA VAL A 35 3.91 2.36 9.10
C VAL A 35 5.36 2.83 9.18
N THR A 36 6.05 2.46 10.25
CA THR A 36 7.45 2.84 10.48
C THR A 36 8.33 1.61 10.44
N LEU A 37 9.30 1.55 9.52
CA LEU A 37 10.37 0.56 9.57
C LEU A 37 11.16 0.79 10.85
N TYR A 38 11.26 -0.22 11.71
CA TYR A 38 11.75 -0.04 13.07
C TYR A 38 12.76 -1.12 13.44
N ARG A 39 14.02 -0.89 13.07
CA ARG A 39 15.17 -1.66 13.55
C ARG A 39 16.30 -0.70 13.95
N PRO A 40 16.17 0.03 15.07
CA PRO A 40 17.08 1.12 15.45
C PRO A 40 18.57 0.69 15.50
N GLY A 41 18.86 -0.54 15.96
CA GLY A 41 20.22 -1.08 16.01
C GLY A 41 20.77 -1.58 14.66
N LYS A 42 19.95 -1.63 13.62
CA LYS A 42 20.30 -2.13 12.28
C LYS A 42 19.89 -1.15 11.17
N HIS A 43 19.62 0.10 11.54
CA HIS A 43 19.24 1.18 10.63
C HIS A 43 18.11 0.82 9.64
N ASN A 44 17.17 -0.02 10.08
CA ASN A 44 16.06 -0.51 9.27
C ASN A 44 16.49 -1.37 8.06
N ALA A 45 17.62 -2.07 8.12
CA ALA A 45 17.99 -3.04 7.09
C ALA A 45 16.88 -4.09 6.91
N PHE A 46 16.62 -4.49 5.66
CA PHE A 46 15.47 -5.30 5.27
C PHE A 46 15.70 -6.79 5.53
N THR A 47 14.69 -7.49 6.03
CA THR A 47 14.72 -8.93 6.34
C THR A 47 13.43 -9.61 5.91
N GLU A 48 13.40 -10.94 5.83
CA GLU A 48 12.16 -11.70 5.60
C GLU A 48 11.07 -11.38 6.64
N THR A 49 11.43 -11.28 7.92
CA THR A 49 10.48 -10.87 8.97
C THR A 49 9.85 -9.50 8.70
N MET A 50 10.62 -8.53 8.19
CA MET A 50 10.08 -7.23 7.84
C MET A 50 9.14 -7.33 6.64
N ALA A 51 9.43 -8.22 5.68
CA ALA A 51 8.56 -8.48 4.55
C ALA A 51 7.21 -9.05 4.99
N ASP A 52 7.23 -10.06 5.86
CA ASP A 52 6.01 -10.67 6.39
C ASP A 52 5.18 -9.69 7.22
N ASP A 53 5.84 -8.91 8.09
CA ASP A 53 5.20 -7.83 8.86
C ASP A 53 4.51 -6.82 7.93
N LEU A 54 5.19 -6.38 6.87
CA LEU A 54 4.66 -5.41 5.91
C LEU A 54 3.48 -6.01 5.11
N GLU A 55 3.59 -7.24 4.62
CA GLU A 55 2.49 -7.87 3.89
C GLU A 55 1.23 -8.01 4.74
N ILE A 56 1.38 -8.45 5.99
CA ILE A 56 0.25 -8.55 6.92
C ILE A 56 -0.33 -7.17 7.19
N ALA A 57 0.51 -6.15 7.43
CA ALA A 57 0.05 -4.79 7.62
C ALA A 57 -0.73 -4.27 6.40
N PHE A 58 -0.20 -4.40 5.19
CA PHE A 58 -0.87 -3.92 3.98
C PHE A 58 -2.17 -4.68 3.66
N ASP A 59 -2.21 -5.99 3.88
CA ASP A 59 -3.44 -6.77 3.73
C ASP A 59 -4.52 -6.31 4.74
N LEU A 60 -4.17 -6.10 6.01
CA LEU A 60 -5.09 -5.60 7.05
C LEU A 60 -5.61 -4.19 6.73
N LEU A 61 -4.70 -3.27 6.42
CA LEU A 61 -5.02 -1.87 6.14
C LEU A 61 -5.81 -1.69 4.84
N SER A 62 -5.60 -2.56 3.86
CA SER A 62 -6.40 -2.58 2.62
C SER A 62 -7.86 -2.94 2.89
N LEU A 63 -8.12 -3.85 3.83
CA LEU A 63 -9.47 -4.30 4.16
C LEU A 63 -10.26 -3.32 5.02
N ASP A 64 -9.59 -2.44 5.76
CA ASP A 64 -10.27 -1.52 6.68
C ASP A 64 -10.89 -0.31 5.96
N PRO A 65 -12.23 -0.14 5.98
CA PRO A 65 -12.87 1.02 5.38
C PRO A 65 -12.56 2.33 6.11
N LYS A 66 -12.15 2.28 7.39
CA LYS A 66 -11.74 3.46 8.16
C LYS A 66 -10.45 4.05 7.61
N VAL A 67 -9.54 3.19 7.12
CA VAL A 67 -8.26 3.59 6.53
C VAL A 67 -8.48 4.14 5.13
N LYS A 68 -7.92 5.33 4.88
CA LYS A 68 -7.97 6.06 3.61
C LYS A 68 -6.59 6.30 3.01
N CYS A 69 -5.53 6.29 3.82
CA CYS A 69 -4.16 6.49 3.37
C CYS A 69 -3.16 5.79 4.30
N ILE A 70 -2.11 5.22 3.71
CA ILE A 70 -0.99 4.63 4.44
C ILE A 70 0.25 5.47 4.18
N VAL A 71 0.96 5.87 5.23
CA VAL A 71 2.27 6.52 5.13
C VAL A 71 3.31 5.52 5.61
N ILE A 72 4.37 5.28 4.85
CA ILE A 72 5.50 4.45 5.26
C ILE A 72 6.77 5.30 5.43
N THR A 73 7.46 5.19 6.56
CA THR A 73 8.69 5.92 6.88
C THR A 73 9.70 5.00 7.56
N GLY A 74 10.96 5.41 7.73
CA GLY A 74 11.93 4.73 8.60
C GLY A 74 12.10 5.41 9.95
N HIS A 75 12.42 4.63 10.97
CA HIS A 75 12.83 5.16 12.28
C HIS A 75 14.26 5.71 12.24
N GLY A 76 14.50 6.84 12.91
CA GLY A 76 15.82 7.45 13.04
C GLY A 76 16.23 8.27 11.81
N LYS A 77 17.53 8.24 11.47
CA LYS A 77 18.12 9.05 10.38
C LYS A 77 18.17 8.36 9.03
N MET A 78 17.74 7.09 8.94
CA MET A 78 17.76 6.30 7.71
C MET A 78 16.38 5.74 7.45
N PHE A 79 16.02 5.68 6.17
CA PHE A 79 14.78 5.03 5.76
C PHE A 79 14.99 3.52 5.73
N CYS A 80 15.81 3.01 4.79
CA CYS A 80 16.23 1.62 4.69
C CYS A 80 17.49 1.53 3.80
N PRO A 81 18.59 0.92 4.27
CA PRO A 81 19.83 0.78 3.49
C PRO A 81 19.85 -0.41 2.52
N GLY A 82 18.74 -1.16 2.41
CA GLY A 82 18.67 -2.41 1.62
C GLY A 82 18.68 -3.65 2.50
N ALA A 83 19.01 -4.81 1.91
CA ALA A 83 18.99 -6.11 2.60
C ALA A 83 19.97 -6.15 3.79
N ASP A 84 19.53 -6.77 4.89
CA ASP A 84 20.39 -7.08 6.02
C ASP A 84 21.33 -8.24 5.65
N LEU A 85 22.61 -7.92 5.49
CA LEU A 85 23.64 -8.89 5.07
C LEU A 85 23.98 -9.91 6.15
N GLU A 86 23.69 -9.63 7.42
CA GLU A 86 23.96 -10.54 8.54
C GLU A 86 22.79 -11.49 8.79
N ALA A 87 21.55 -10.98 8.67
CA ALA A 87 20.36 -11.83 8.77
C ALA A 87 20.23 -12.77 7.56
N GLY A 88 20.74 -12.35 6.39
CA GLY A 88 20.60 -13.07 5.14
C GLY A 88 19.17 -13.06 4.61
N LEU A 89 19.02 -13.46 3.35
CA LEU A 89 17.74 -13.84 2.76
C LEU A 89 17.78 -15.36 2.60
N SER A 90 16.76 -16.06 3.09
CA SER A 90 16.75 -17.52 3.02
C SER A 90 16.30 -17.98 1.63
N TYR A 91 17.15 -18.78 0.99
CA TYR A 91 16.86 -19.45 -0.28
C TYR A 91 16.83 -20.97 -0.12
N GLU A 92 16.92 -21.46 1.12
CA GLU A 92 16.94 -22.90 1.41
C GLU A 92 15.58 -23.48 0.99
N ASN A 93 15.60 -24.29 -0.07
CA ASN A 93 14.48 -24.96 -0.74
C ASN A 93 13.82 -24.22 -1.91
N ASP A 94 14.33 -23.06 -2.33
CA ASP A 94 13.76 -22.34 -3.48
C ASP A 94 14.44 -22.70 -4.81
N THR A 95 13.64 -22.78 -5.87
CA THR A 95 14.11 -22.90 -7.25
C THR A 95 13.93 -21.57 -7.97
N ALA A 96 14.65 -21.37 -9.08
CA ALA A 96 14.45 -20.19 -9.94
C ALA A 96 12.99 -20.01 -10.41
N LEU A 97 12.18 -21.08 -10.41
CA LEU A 97 10.77 -21.06 -10.81
C LEU A 97 9.81 -20.77 -9.64
N THR A 98 10.16 -21.23 -8.44
CA THR A 98 9.31 -21.12 -7.24
C THR A 98 9.62 -19.89 -6.40
N HIS A 99 10.82 -19.33 -6.54
CA HIS A 99 11.27 -18.22 -5.71
C HIS A 99 10.38 -17.00 -5.86
N ARG A 100 10.03 -16.42 -4.71
CA ARG A 100 9.31 -15.16 -4.61
C ARG A 100 10.12 -14.27 -3.69
N ASP A 101 10.86 -13.34 -4.31
CA ASP A 101 11.73 -12.46 -3.55
C ASP A 101 10.88 -11.58 -2.61
N ALA A 102 11.34 -11.42 -1.37
CA ALA A 102 10.59 -10.69 -0.35
C ALA A 102 10.32 -9.22 -0.71
N GLY A 103 11.24 -8.59 -1.45
CA GLY A 103 11.03 -7.25 -1.99
C GLY A 103 9.84 -7.20 -2.95
N GLY A 104 9.77 -8.15 -3.88
CA GLY A 104 8.69 -8.34 -4.84
C GLY A 104 7.37 -8.70 -4.17
N ARG A 105 7.38 -9.54 -3.12
CA ARG A 105 6.17 -9.84 -2.35
C ARG A 105 5.59 -8.58 -1.68
N VAL A 106 6.42 -7.81 -0.98
CA VAL A 106 6.02 -6.53 -0.36
C VAL A 106 5.56 -5.53 -1.41
N ALA A 107 6.29 -5.39 -2.52
CA ALA A 107 5.92 -4.51 -3.61
C ALA A 107 4.54 -4.89 -4.19
N LEU A 108 4.25 -6.18 -4.33
CA LEU A 108 2.93 -6.66 -4.76
C LEU A 108 1.84 -6.43 -3.70
N ALA A 109 2.15 -6.56 -2.42
CA ALA A 109 1.19 -6.25 -1.34
C ALA A 109 0.83 -4.76 -1.32
N ILE A 110 1.82 -3.88 -1.43
CA ILE A 110 1.60 -2.43 -1.59
C ILE A 110 0.81 -2.15 -2.87
N HIS A 111 1.16 -2.78 -3.98
CA HIS A 111 0.47 -2.62 -5.26
C HIS A 111 -1.01 -3.06 -5.20
N ARG A 112 -1.29 -4.16 -4.50
CA ARG A 112 -2.65 -4.70 -4.31
C ARG A 112 -3.46 -3.94 -3.27
N CYS A 113 -2.81 -3.14 -2.43
CA CYS A 113 -3.50 -2.34 -1.44
C CYS A 113 -4.45 -1.36 -2.14
N THR A 114 -5.71 -1.35 -1.73
CA THR A 114 -6.74 -0.44 -2.28
C THR A 114 -6.56 0.99 -1.81
N LYS A 115 -5.67 1.22 -0.82
CA LYS A 115 -5.42 2.53 -0.22
C LYS A 115 -4.17 3.16 -0.84
N PRO A 116 -4.19 4.47 -1.15
CA PRO A 116 -2.98 5.17 -1.54
C PRO A 116 -1.90 5.01 -0.46
N THR A 117 -0.67 4.72 -0.91
CA THR A 117 0.51 4.54 -0.06
C THR A 117 1.53 5.62 -0.37
N ILE A 118 1.99 6.32 0.66
CA ILE A 118 2.94 7.43 0.61
C ILE A 118 4.24 6.98 1.26
N ALA A 119 5.37 7.00 0.55
CA ALA A 119 6.68 6.80 1.15
C ALA A 119 7.26 8.14 1.65
N ALA A 120 7.37 8.30 2.96
CA ALA A 120 8.05 9.40 3.63
C ALA A 120 9.52 9.03 3.90
N ILE A 121 10.40 9.25 2.92
CA ILE A 121 11.81 8.88 3.04
C ILE A 121 12.56 9.97 3.82
N ASN A 122 12.82 9.67 5.09
CA ASN A 122 13.41 10.54 6.10
C ASN A 122 14.95 10.51 6.14
N GLY A 123 15.59 9.77 5.24
CA GLY A 123 17.04 9.60 5.20
C GLY A 123 17.47 8.67 4.09
N SER A 124 18.71 8.17 4.13
CA SER A 124 19.24 7.30 3.07
C SER A 124 18.27 6.16 2.73
N ALA A 125 17.91 6.13 1.46
CA ALA A 125 17.20 5.05 0.79
C ALA A 125 18.04 4.67 -0.42
N VAL A 126 18.67 3.50 -0.36
CA VAL A 126 19.45 2.97 -1.48
C VAL A 126 18.53 1.98 -2.20
N GLY A 127 18.03 2.40 -3.37
CA GLY A 127 16.82 1.86 -4.01
C GLY A 127 15.65 2.88 -4.04
N VAL A 128 14.69 2.69 -4.95
CA VAL A 128 13.70 3.68 -5.44
C VAL A 128 13.01 4.51 -4.34
N GLY A 129 13.04 5.85 -4.44
CA GLY A 129 12.40 6.69 -3.41
C GLY A 129 12.37 8.20 -3.67
N ILE A 130 11.17 8.82 -3.61
CA ILE A 130 10.92 10.26 -3.85
C ILE A 130 9.90 10.80 -2.81
N THR A 131 10.32 11.63 -1.85
CA THR A 131 9.45 12.10 -0.73
C THR A 131 8.71 13.42 -0.99
N LYS A 132 9.31 14.37 -1.73
CA LYS A 132 8.68 15.69 -1.92
C LYS A 132 7.48 15.63 -2.87
N LEU A 133 7.55 14.77 -3.89
CA LEU A 133 6.47 14.55 -4.83
C LEU A 133 5.21 14.00 -4.16
N ALA A 134 5.35 13.20 -3.09
CA ALA A 134 4.22 12.45 -2.54
C ALA A 134 3.19 13.34 -1.80
N ASN A 135 3.64 14.37 -1.07
CA ASN A 135 2.73 15.33 -0.42
C ASN A 135 2.06 16.26 -1.45
N ASP A 136 2.82 16.67 -2.49
CA ASP A 136 2.28 17.48 -3.58
C ASP A 136 1.29 16.68 -4.44
N VAL A 137 1.52 15.39 -4.68
CA VAL A 137 0.58 14.49 -5.37
C VAL A 137 -0.69 14.32 -4.54
N VAL A 138 -0.59 13.90 -3.28
CA VAL A 138 -1.78 13.59 -2.45
C VAL A 138 -2.70 14.79 -2.25
N LYS A 139 -2.15 16.00 -2.13
CA LYS A 139 -2.96 17.23 -2.00
C LYS A 139 -3.55 17.71 -3.31
N ASN A 140 -2.85 17.52 -4.43
CA ASN A 140 -3.20 18.18 -5.69
C ASN A 140 -3.67 17.22 -6.79
N THR A 141 -3.75 15.92 -6.53
CA THR A 141 -4.23 14.93 -7.51
C THR A 141 -5.40 14.11 -6.98
N SER A 142 -6.35 13.82 -7.86
CA SER A 142 -7.44 12.88 -7.58
C SER A 142 -6.87 11.48 -7.31
N ALA A 143 -7.34 10.82 -6.25
CA ALA A 143 -6.96 9.45 -5.93
C ALA A 143 -7.36 8.48 -7.05
N VAL A 144 -8.53 8.70 -7.66
CA VAL A 144 -9.03 7.94 -8.82
C VAL A 144 -8.11 8.14 -10.01
N SER A 145 -7.80 9.39 -10.36
CA SER A 145 -6.92 9.69 -11.51
C SER A 145 -5.52 9.12 -11.31
N THR A 146 -4.99 9.19 -10.09
CA THR A 146 -3.66 8.66 -9.74
C THR A 146 -3.62 7.14 -9.87
N ALA A 147 -4.65 6.44 -9.37
CA ALA A 147 -4.76 4.99 -9.50
C ALA A 147 -4.86 4.53 -10.96
N ILE A 148 -5.65 5.25 -11.75
CA ILE A 148 -5.87 4.94 -13.17
C ILE A 148 -4.63 5.21 -14.02
N MET A 149 -3.97 6.36 -13.86
CA MET A 149 -2.73 6.67 -14.57
C MET A 149 -1.64 5.64 -14.25
N ARG A 150 -1.51 5.27 -12.97
CA ARG A 150 -0.62 4.18 -12.54
C ARG A 150 -0.98 2.90 -13.30
N ASP A 151 -2.23 2.46 -13.25
CA ASP A 151 -2.63 1.20 -13.86
C ASP A 151 -2.45 1.23 -15.39
N LEU A 152 -2.64 2.38 -16.06
CA LEU A 152 -2.35 2.56 -17.49
C LEU A 152 -0.86 2.39 -17.80
N MET A 153 0.03 2.93 -16.97
CA MET A 153 1.48 2.77 -17.15
C MET A 153 1.94 1.32 -17.01
N TRP A 154 1.36 0.57 -16.07
CA TRP A 154 1.83 -0.79 -15.74
C TRP A 154 1.05 -1.90 -16.44
N ARG A 155 -0.20 -1.63 -16.85
CA ARG A 155 -1.14 -2.58 -17.45
C ARG A 155 -1.68 -2.05 -18.79
N GLY A 156 -0.90 -1.18 -19.43
CA GLY A 156 -1.20 -0.67 -20.76
C GLY A 156 -1.23 -1.79 -21.80
N PRO A 157 -2.06 -1.67 -22.84
CA PRO A 157 -2.00 -2.53 -24.02
C PRO A 157 -0.64 -2.51 -24.71
N SER A 158 -0.39 -3.48 -25.58
CA SER A 158 0.94 -3.68 -26.20
C SER A 158 1.24 -2.70 -27.33
N THR A 159 0.24 -1.96 -27.83
CA THR A 159 0.39 -1.00 -28.93
C THR A 159 -0.06 0.40 -28.52
N ALA A 160 0.45 1.41 -29.24
CA ALA A 160 0.07 2.79 -29.02
C ALA A 160 -1.41 3.03 -29.34
N GLU A 161 -1.92 2.40 -30.40
CA GLU A 161 -3.31 2.48 -30.85
C GLU A 161 -4.28 1.89 -29.82
N GLU A 162 -3.99 0.71 -29.28
CA GLU A 162 -4.82 0.10 -28.23
C GLU A 162 -4.76 0.91 -26.93
N THR A 163 -3.58 1.43 -26.57
CA THR A 163 -3.41 2.31 -25.41
C THR A 163 -4.26 3.57 -25.56
N HIS A 164 -4.24 4.20 -26.74
CA HIS A 164 -5.08 5.36 -27.04
C HIS A 164 -6.58 5.05 -26.95
N LEU A 165 -7.03 3.90 -27.45
CA LEU A 165 -8.44 3.49 -27.38
C LEU A 165 -8.89 3.23 -25.93
N LEU A 166 -8.04 2.64 -25.10
CA LEU A 166 -8.31 2.42 -23.68
C LEU A 166 -8.35 3.74 -22.91
N ASP A 167 -7.32 4.56 -23.07
CA ASP A 167 -7.19 5.86 -22.41
C ASP A 167 -8.35 6.79 -22.78
N SER A 168 -8.79 6.79 -24.05
CA SER A 168 -9.93 7.58 -24.50
C SER A 168 -11.24 7.25 -23.77
N LYS A 169 -11.50 5.96 -23.48
CA LYS A 169 -12.70 5.52 -22.75
C LYS A 169 -12.64 5.94 -21.29
N ILE A 170 -11.49 5.71 -20.67
CA ILE A 170 -11.21 6.10 -19.29
C ILE A 170 -11.37 7.62 -19.12
N LEU A 171 -10.74 8.40 -20.00
CA LEU A 171 -10.75 9.85 -19.96
C LEU A 171 -12.16 10.40 -20.16
N LEU A 172 -12.97 9.82 -21.05
CA LEU A 172 -14.37 10.22 -21.24
C LEU A 172 -15.18 10.10 -19.93
N GLU A 173 -15.05 8.98 -19.22
CA GLU A 173 -15.78 8.74 -17.97
C GLU A 173 -15.27 9.64 -16.83
N LEU A 174 -13.95 9.77 -16.68
CA LEU A 174 -13.35 10.61 -15.65
C LEU A 174 -13.63 12.11 -15.88
N PHE A 175 -13.78 12.55 -17.13
CA PHE A 175 -14.17 13.93 -17.46
C PHE A 175 -15.58 14.29 -16.96
N GLY A 176 -16.45 13.29 -16.78
CA GLY A 176 -17.78 13.46 -16.20
C GLY A 176 -17.81 13.47 -14.67
N GLY A 177 -16.71 13.05 -14.02
CA GLY A 177 -16.62 12.82 -12.57
C GLY A 177 -16.59 14.08 -11.70
N GLU A 178 -16.88 13.91 -10.41
CA GLU A 178 -16.92 15.02 -9.45
C GLU A 178 -15.55 15.64 -9.18
N ASP A 179 -14.49 14.82 -9.11
CA ASP A 179 -13.12 15.31 -8.92
C ASP A 179 -12.67 16.25 -10.05
N LYS A 180 -13.13 16.04 -11.29
CA LYS A 180 -12.86 16.97 -12.40
C LYS A 180 -13.50 18.32 -12.17
N LYS A 181 -14.76 18.34 -11.70
CA LYS A 181 -15.48 19.58 -11.40
C LYS A 181 -14.78 20.35 -10.29
N GLU A 182 -14.35 19.64 -9.25
CA GLU A 182 -13.59 20.23 -8.14
C GLU A 182 -12.23 20.74 -8.59
N GLY A 183 -11.47 19.99 -9.40
CA GLY A 183 -10.18 20.42 -9.91
C GLY A 183 -10.25 21.70 -10.77
N ILE A 184 -11.30 21.85 -11.59
CA ILE A 184 -11.55 23.10 -12.33
C ILE A 184 -11.90 24.23 -11.36
N LYS A 185 -12.79 23.96 -10.40
CA LYS A 185 -13.27 24.96 -9.45
C LYS A 185 -12.14 25.49 -8.57
N SER A 186 -11.34 24.61 -7.97
CA SER A 186 -10.22 24.99 -7.11
C SER A 186 -9.16 25.81 -7.85
N PHE A 187 -8.89 25.46 -9.11
CA PHE A 187 -7.99 26.22 -9.98
C PHE A 187 -8.49 27.64 -10.24
N MET A 188 -9.78 27.79 -10.59
CA MET A 188 -10.40 29.11 -10.79
C MET A 188 -10.43 29.95 -9.50
N ASP A 189 -10.70 29.29 -8.37
CA ASP A 189 -10.77 29.90 -7.04
C ASP A 189 -9.37 30.16 -6.43
N LYS A 190 -8.28 29.69 -7.06
CA LYS A 190 -6.89 29.74 -6.55
C LYS A 190 -6.74 29.19 -5.12
N ARG A 191 -7.39 28.07 -4.84
CA ARG A 191 -7.33 27.35 -3.57
C ARG A 191 -6.89 25.91 -3.78
N ASP A 192 -6.52 25.25 -2.70
CA ASP A 192 -6.24 23.81 -2.74
C ASP A 192 -7.52 23.03 -3.11
N PRO A 193 -7.43 21.96 -3.93
CA PRO A 193 -8.55 21.11 -4.28
C PRO A 193 -8.96 20.18 -3.13
N GLU A 194 -10.27 19.90 -3.03
CA GLU A 194 -10.83 18.90 -2.11
C GLU A 194 -11.39 17.69 -2.87
N PHE A 195 -10.52 16.82 -3.36
CA PHE A 195 -10.95 15.59 -4.03
C PHE A 195 -11.60 14.61 -3.06
N LYS A 196 -12.76 14.08 -3.43
CA LYS A 196 -13.55 13.12 -2.61
C LYS A 196 -13.73 11.78 -3.30
N GLY A 197 -13.39 11.70 -4.60
CA GLY A 197 -13.53 10.49 -5.37
C GLY A 197 -12.67 9.34 -4.86
N ASN A 198 -13.18 8.12 -4.96
CA ASN A 198 -12.48 6.90 -4.55
C ASN A 198 -12.73 5.76 -5.55
N MET A 199 -11.82 4.77 -5.59
CA MET A 199 -11.91 3.67 -6.57
C MET A 199 -13.10 2.72 -6.34
N GLN A 200 -13.72 2.72 -5.15
CA GLN A 200 -14.88 1.87 -4.88
C GLN A 200 -16.13 2.42 -5.56
N ASP A 201 -16.31 3.73 -5.56
CA ASP A 201 -17.52 4.39 -6.07
C ASP A 201 -17.32 5.07 -7.44
N ASN A 202 -16.06 5.32 -7.84
CA ASN A 202 -15.74 6.20 -8.96
C ASN A 202 -14.71 5.61 -9.94
N ALA A 203 -14.42 4.32 -9.86
CA ALA A 203 -13.62 3.66 -10.89
C ALA A 203 -14.33 3.72 -12.26
N PRO A 204 -13.59 3.88 -13.37
CA PRO A 204 -14.15 3.74 -14.71
C PRO A 204 -14.76 2.36 -14.90
N SER A 205 -15.84 2.27 -15.67
CA SER A 205 -16.59 1.04 -15.92
C SER A 205 -15.75 -0.10 -16.50
N VAL A 206 -14.70 0.26 -17.23
CA VAL A 206 -13.77 -0.69 -17.85
C VAL A 206 -12.68 -1.17 -16.90
N TRP A 207 -12.58 -0.62 -15.68
CA TRP A 207 -11.57 -1.02 -14.70
C TRP A 207 -12.04 -2.23 -13.87
N PRO A 208 -11.20 -3.26 -13.66
CA PRO A 208 -9.89 -3.46 -14.29
C PRO A 208 -10.02 -3.96 -15.73
N TRP A 209 -9.32 -3.31 -16.68
CA TRP A 209 -9.35 -3.67 -18.11
C TRP A 209 -8.42 -4.83 -18.46
N TRP A 210 -7.60 -5.26 -17.50
CA TRP A 210 -6.76 -6.45 -17.60
C TRP A 210 -7.40 -7.59 -16.84
N LYS A 211 -7.07 -8.82 -17.23
CA LYS A 211 -7.39 -10.00 -16.42
C LYS A 211 -6.39 -10.07 -15.26
N PRO A 212 -6.83 -9.92 -13.99
CA PRO A 212 -5.92 -10.07 -12.87
C PRO A 212 -5.35 -11.49 -12.87
N ILE A 213 -4.03 -11.60 -12.77
CA ILE A 213 -3.38 -12.88 -12.54
C ILE A 213 -3.23 -13.03 -11.03
N ASP A 214 -3.85 -14.07 -10.48
CA ASP A 214 -3.57 -14.44 -9.11
C ASP A 214 -2.16 -15.01 -9.03
N THR A 215 -1.24 -14.25 -8.42
CA THR A 215 0.12 -14.71 -8.20
C THR A 215 0.29 -15.35 -6.82
N LYS A 216 -0.80 -15.39 -6.03
CA LYS A 216 -0.81 -16.07 -4.74
C LYS A 216 -1.19 -17.56 -4.98
N PRO A 217 -0.63 -18.52 -4.24
CA PRO A 217 -1.12 -19.89 -4.24
C PRO A 217 -2.60 -19.93 -3.80
N PRO A 218 -3.40 -20.96 -4.19
CA PRO A 218 -4.77 -21.08 -3.72
C PRO A 218 -4.80 -21.16 -2.19
N PHE A 219 -5.44 -20.19 -1.54
CA PHE A 219 -5.45 -20.15 -0.09
C PHE A 219 -6.48 -21.07 0.53
N THR A 220 -6.09 -21.74 1.61
CA THR A 220 -7.02 -22.35 2.57
C THR A 220 -7.23 -21.44 3.78
N THR A 221 -8.32 -21.66 4.50
CA THR A 221 -8.62 -20.95 5.76
C THR A 221 -7.53 -21.21 6.81
N GLU A 222 -6.87 -22.37 6.72
CA GLU A 222 -5.72 -22.75 7.51
C GLU A 222 -4.52 -21.81 7.29
N GLU A 223 -4.20 -21.44 6.04
CA GLU A 223 -3.01 -20.63 5.71
C GLU A 223 -3.12 -19.18 6.19
N LEU A 224 -4.32 -18.59 6.11
CA LEU A 224 -4.61 -17.27 6.72
C LEU A 224 -4.45 -17.29 8.25
N THR A 225 -4.90 -18.37 8.88
CA THR A 225 -4.74 -18.58 10.33
C THR A 225 -3.28 -18.79 10.71
N GLN A 226 -2.49 -19.40 9.83
CA GLN A 226 -1.06 -19.65 10.02
C GLN A 226 -0.24 -18.36 9.90
N ARG A 227 -0.56 -17.45 8.96
CA ARG A 227 0.12 -16.15 8.83
C ARG A 227 -0.08 -15.23 10.04
N LEU A 228 -1.25 -15.27 10.68
CA LEU A 228 -1.48 -14.50 11.93
C LEU A 228 -0.73 -15.09 13.13
N LYS A 229 -0.46 -16.40 13.14
CA LYS A 229 0.41 -17.03 14.15
C LYS A 229 1.87 -16.61 14.02
N ILE A 230 2.35 -16.28 12.80
CA ILE A 230 3.74 -15.85 12.57
C ILE A 230 4.09 -14.62 13.40
N ILE A 231 3.14 -13.69 13.56
CA ILE A 231 3.34 -12.50 14.39
C ILE A 231 2.91 -12.69 15.86
N GLY A 232 2.47 -13.88 16.28
CA GLY A 232 2.17 -14.16 17.69
C GLY A 232 0.77 -13.71 18.16
N VAL A 233 -0.19 -13.54 17.26
CA VAL A 233 -1.59 -13.30 17.63
C VAL A 233 -2.27 -14.63 17.97
N GLU A 234 -2.54 -14.88 19.26
CA GLU A 234 -3.32 -16.04 19.70
C GLU A 234 -4.82 -15.85 19.48
N SER A 235 -5.49 -16.91 19.05
CA SER A 235 -6.94 -16.97 18.92
C SER A 235 -7.64 -16.70 20.25
N GLY A 236 -8.39 -15.59 20.35
CA GLY A 236 -9.29 -15.31 21.47
C GLY A 236 -9.08 -13.98 22.23
N LYS A 237 -8.09 -13.15 21.87
CA LYS A 237 -7.82 -11.86 22.55
C LYS A 237 -7.89 -10.61 21.65
N ALA A 238 -8.57 -10.70 20.52
CA ALA A 238 -8.93 -9.53 19.72
C ALA A 238 -10.45 -9.52 19.53
N LYS A 239 -11.12 -8.62 20.25
CA LYS A 239 -12.41 -8.07 19.81
C LYS A 239 -12.10 -6.89 18.88
N LEU A 240 -13.08 -6.51 18.08
CA LEU A 240 -12.93 -5.95 16.75
C LEU A 240 -13.97 -4.86 16.53
#